data_AF-A0A377F7A8-F1
#
_entry.id   AF-A0A377F7A8-F1
#
_cell.length_a   1.000
_cell.length_b   1.000
_cell.length_c   1.000
_cell.angle_alpha   90.00
_cell.angle_beta   90.00
_cell.angle_gamma   90.00
#
_symmetry.space_group_name_H-M   'P 1'
#
loop_
_entity.id
_entity.type
_entity.pdbx_description
1 polymer ?
#
loop_
_entity_poly.entity_id
_entity_poly.type
_entity_poly.pdbx_seq_one_letter_code
_entity_poly.pdbx_strand_id
1 'polypeptide(L)'
;MMMVLGLYVFMLRTVPYQELQYQRSWRHAANSRVNRTSVHAVSGTGQRHADAFRCSYAGDNRWQAVVAGTGADGRTGESMALIEGSGTIYGMYVIEGLNQTKTEFFRDGMPRRD
;
A
#
# COMPACT_ATOMS: atom_id res chain seq x y z
N MET A 1 2.17 9.64 15.28
CA MET A 1 1.42 8.94 14.21
C MET A 1 2.35 8.82 13.02
N MET A 2 2.48 7.65 12.39
CA MET A 2 3.44 7.41 11.31
C MET A 2 2.79 7.53 9.94
N MET A 3 1.58 6.97 9.77
CA MET A 3 0.79 7.03 8.53
C MET A 3 -0.66 6.73 8.86
N VAL A 4 -1.59 7.11 8.00
CA VAL A 4 -2.97 6.64 8.02
C VAL A 4 -3.46 6.31 6.62
N LEU A 5 -4.14 5.18 6.48
CA LEU A 5 -4.89 4.81 5.28
C LEU A 5 -6.38 4.75 5.65
N GLY A 6 -7.08 5.86 5.44
CA GLY A 6 -8.47 6.05 5.84
C GLY A 6 -8.64 5.95 7.35
N LEU A 7 -9.11 4.79 7.83
CA LEU A 7 -9.29 4.49 9.25
C LEU A 7 -8.12 3.65 9.83
N TYR A 8 -7.19 3.19 8.98
CA TYR A 8 -6.00 2.45 9.40
C TYR A 8 -4.91 3.37 9.88
N VAL A 9 -4.70 3.46 11.20
CA VAL A 9 -3.67 4.34 11.75
C VAL A 9 -2.42 3.57 12.16
N PHE A 10 -1.32 3.83 11.45
CA PHE A 10 0.00 3.29 11.70
C PHE A 10 0.66 4.12 12.82
N MET A 11 0.93 3.51 13.96
CA MET A 11 1.60 4.16 15.09
C MET A 11 2.53 3.19 15.82
N LEU A 12 3.59 3.71 16.44
CA LEU A 12 4.57 2.94 17.24
C LEU A 12 3.94 2.04 18.33
N ARG A 13 2.82 2.45 18.92
CA ARG A 13 2.15 1.69 20.00
C ARG A 13 1.21 0.59 19.50
N THR A 14 0.69 0.71 18.28
CA THR A 14 -0.30 -0.20 17.74
C THR A 14 0.36 -1.10 16.72
N VAL A 15 0.80 -0.50 15.63
CA VAL A 15 1.32 -1.19 14.47
C VAL A 15 2.31 -0.29 13.71
N PRO A 16 3.58 -0.26 14.15
CA PRO A 16 4.64 0.44 13.43
C PRO A 16 5.02 -0.31 12.17
N TYR A 17 5.01 0.31 10.99
CA TYR A 17 5.72 -0.32 9.87
C TYR A 17 7.24 -0.20 10.09
N GLN A 18 7.99 -1.24 9.76
CA GLN A 18 9.45 -1.24 9.80
C GLN A 18 10.04 -0.59 8.56
N GLU A 19 9.40 -0.84 7.41
CA GLU A 19 9.79 -0.31 6.11
C GLU A 19 8.54 0.15 5.36
N LEU A 20 8.65 1.32 4.73
CA LEU A 20 7.65 1.87 3.81
C LEU A 20 8.32 2.07 2.45
N GLN A 21 7.91 1.27 1.47
CA GLN A 21 8.36 1.41 0.09
C GLN A 21 7.29 2.13 -0.73
N TYR A 22 7.69 3.22 -1.37
CA TYR A 22 6.87 3.97 -2.31
C TYR A 22 7.42 3.81 -3.73
N GLN A 23 6.59 3.31 -4.64
CA GLN A 23 6.94 3.14 -6.04
C GLN A 23 5.96 3.95 -6.90
N ARG A 24 6.49 4.93 -7.63
CA ARG A 24 5.74 5.70 -8.63
C ARG A 24 6.31 5.39 -10.01
N SER A 25 5.45 4.94 -10.92
CA SER A 25 5.82 4.70 -12.32
C SER A 25 5.16 5.73 -13.23
N TRP A 26 5.93 6.30 -14.16
CA TRP A 26 5.43 7.22 -15.18
C TRP A 26 5.31 6.48 -16.52
N ARG A 27 4.10 6.37 -17.05
CA ARG A 27 3.91 5.90 -18.44
C ARG A 27 3.87 7.10 -19.38
N HIS A 28 4.91 7.23 -20.19
CA HIS A 28 4.93 8.16 -21.31
C HIS A 28 4.36 7.45 -22.54
N ALA A 29 3.37 8.06 -23.20
CA ALA A 29 2.81 7.51 -24.43
C ALA A 29 3.89 7.47 -25.52
N ALA A 30 4.33 6.27 -25.90
CA ALA A 30 5.22 6.07 -27.02
C ALA A 30 4.38 5.87 -28.29
N ASN A 31 4.46 6.82 -29.22
CA ASN A 31 3.87 6.63 -30.54
C ASN A 31 4.83 5.79 -31.38
N SER A 32 4.52 4.51 -31.53
CA SER A 32 5.24 3.63 -32.45
C SER A 32 4.85 3.98 -33.89
N ARG A 33 5.83 4.42 -34.70
CA ARG A 33 5.68 4.58 -36.15
C ARG A 33 6.38 3.42 -36.83
N VAL A 34 5.70 2.78 -37.79
CA VAL A 34 6.30 1.70 -38.59
C VAL A 34 7.58 2.24 -39.27
N ASN A 35 8.71 1.59 -38.99
CA ASN A 35 10.04 1.84 -39.57
C ASN A 35 10.80 3.10 -39.11
N ARG A 36 10.55 3.65 -37.91
CA ARG A 36 11.40 4.69 -37.26
C ARG A 36 11.53 4.51 -35.75
N THR A 37 12.62 5.03 -35.16
CA THR A 37 12.84 5.07 -33.71
C THR A 37 11.68 5.76 -32.99
N SER A 38 11.20 5.14 -31.90
CA SER A 38 10.08 5.65 -31.09
C SER A 38 10.41 7.05 -30.55
N VAL A 39 9.51 8.01 -30.79
CA VAL A 39 9.58 9.35 -30.18
C VAL A 39 8.70 9.34 -28.95
N HIS A 40 9.28 9.63 -27.78
CA HIS A 40 8.54 9.81 -26.54
C HIS A 40 7.76 11.13 -26.62
N ALA A 41 6.45 11.04 -26.83
CA ALA A 41 5.59 12.22 -26.80
C ALA A 41 5.02 12.37 -25.38
N VAL A 42 5.31 13.49 -24.72
CA VAL A 42 4.60 13.88 -23.50
C VAL A 42 3.22 14.39 -23.93
N SER A 43 2.27 13.48 -24.07
CA SER A 43 0.87 13.83 -24.33
C SER A 43 0.28 14.47 -23.06
N GLY A 44 -0.10 15.74 -23.15
CA GLY A 44 -0.43 16.64 -22.04
C GLY A 44 -1.71 16.32 -21.24
N THR A 45 -2.32 15.15 -21.41
CA THR A 45 -3.59 14.79 -20.73
C THR A 45 -3.67 13.34 -20.24
N GLY A 46 -2.55 12.59 -20.21
CA GLY A 46 -2.66 11.16 -19.90
C GLY A 46 -1.39 10.48 -19.44
N GLN A 47 -0.57 11.14 -18.61
CA GLN A 47 0.40 10.37 -17.82
C GLN A 47 -0.39 9.57 -16.77
N ARG A 48 -0.57 8.27 -17.04
CA ARG A 48 -1.09 7.34 -16.03
C ARG A 48 0.07 6.98 -15.11
N HIS A 49 -0.02 7.42 -13.85
CA HIS A 49 0.87 6.99 -12.79
C HIS A 49 0.24 5.83 -12.05
N ALA A 50 0.99 4.74 -11.89
CA ALA A 50 0.67 3.72 -10.91
C ALA A 50 1.57 3.97 -9.71
N ASP A 51 0.95 4.46 -8.63
CA ASP A 51 1.57 4.66 -7.34
C ASP A 51 1.23 3.45 -6.46
N ALA A 52 2.25 2.78 -5.93
CA ALA A 52 2.11 1.62 -5.08
C ALA A 52 2.86 1.83 -3.76
N PHE A 53 2.20 1.47 -2.66
CA PHE A 53 2.79 1.45 -1.33
C PHE A 53 2.88 0.03 -0.82
N ARG A 54 4.04 -0.32 -0.26
CA ARG A 54 4.24 -1.56 0.48
C ARG A 54 4.75 -1.19 1.86
N CYS A 55 4.00 -1.57 2.89
CA CYS A 55 4.43 -1.50 4.28
C CYS A 55 4.71 -2.91 4.79
N SER A 56 5.86 -3.10 5.44
CA SER A 56 6.18 -4.34 6.16
C SER A 56 6.16 -4.08 7.67
N TYR A 57 5.75 -5.10 8.41
CA TYR A 57 5.80 -5.11 9.86
C TYR A 57 6.27 -6.47 10.33
N ALA A 58 7.00 -6.47 11.45
CA ALA A 58 7.31 -7.67 12.19
C ALA A 58 6.84 -7.46 13.63
N GLY A 59 5.91 -8.27 14.11
CA GLY A 59 5.45 -8.20 15.50
C GLY A 59 4.12 -8.89 15.75
N ASP A 60 3.66 -8.85 16.99
CA ASP A 60 2.48 -9.60 17.42
C ASP A 60 1.20 -9.16 16.67
N ASN A 61 0.20 -10.05 16.66
CA ASN A 61 -1.07 -10.10 15.91
C ASN A 61 -1.98 -8.84 15.91
N ARG A 62 -1.48 -7.66 16.28
CA ARG A 62 -2.24 -6.41 16.37
C ARG A 62 -2.75 -5.90 15.02
N TRP A 63 -2.11 -6.24 13.90
CA TRP A 63 -2.63 -5.89 12.57
C TRP A 63 -4.01 -6.48 12.29
N GLN A 64 -4.25 -7.72 12.71
CA GLN A 64 -5.50 -8.42 12.41
C GLN A 64 -6.70 -7.70 13.03
N ALA A 65 -6.54 -7.15 14.24
CA ALA A 65 -7.57 -6.36 14.91
C ALA A 65 -7.85 -5.04 14.19
N VAL A 66 -6.83 -4.39 13.64
CA VAL A 66 -7.00 -3.14 12.89
C VAL A 66 -7.69 -3.42 11.54
N VAL A 67 -7.25 -4.44 10.80
CA VAL A 67 -7.85 -4.86 9.50
C VAL A 67 -9.29 -5.33 9.67
N ALA A 68 -9.57 -6.19 10.65
CA ALA A 68 -10.91 -6.71 10.88
C ALA A 68 -11.90 -5.65 11.39
N GLY A 69 -11.45 -4.69 12.20
CA GLY A 69 -12.31 -3.68 12.81
C GLY A 69 -12.81 -2.59 11.85
N THR A 70 -12.24 -2.51 10.64
CA THR A 70 -12.37 -1.33 9.79
C THR A 70 -13.16 -1.59 8.50
N GLY A 71 -13.42 -2.87 8.16
CA GLY A 71 -14.21 -3.24 6.96
C GLY A 71 -13.53 -2.96 5.61
N ALA A 72 -12.38 -2.29 5.61
CA ALA A 72 -11.55 -2.08 4.45
C ALA A 72 -10.71 -3.33 4.15
N ASP A 73 -11.42 -4.43 3.95
CA ASP A 73 -10.87 -5.64 3.36
C ASP A 73 -10.58 -5.32 1.89
N GLY A 74 -9.43 -5.74 1.34
CA GLY A 74 -9.09 -5.53 -0.07
C GLY A 74 -10.13 -6.09 -1.06
N ARG A 75 -11.12 -6.85 -0.54
CA ARG A 75 -12.29 -7.35 -1.26
C ARG A 75 -13.29 -6.28 -1.69
N THR A 76 -13.47 -5.20 -0.93
CA THR A 76 -14.46 -4.16 -1.30
C THR A 76 -13.93 -3.20 -2.37
N GLY A 77 -12.60 -3.15 -2.56
CA GLY A 77 -11.97 -2.24 -3.52
C GLY A 77 -12.15 -0.77 -3.16
N GLU A 78 -12.52 -0.47 -1.91
CA GLU A 78 -12.78 0.90 -1.48
C GLU A 78 -11.48 1.70 -1.45
N SER A 79 -11.52 2.86 -2.12
CA SER A 79 -10.42 3.81 -2.11
C SER A 79 -10.44 4.60 -0.81
N MET A 80 -9.30 4.64 -0.12
CA MET A 80 -9.11 5.33 1.15
C MET A 80 -8.00 6.38 1.03
N ALA A 81 -8.13 7.48 1.78
CA ALA A 81 -7.11 8.53 1.80
C ALA A 81 -5.84 8.04 2.51
N LEU A 82 -4.68 8.12 1.85
CA LEU A 82 -3.38 7.84 2.44
C LEU A 82 -2.68 9.14 2.82
N ILE A 83 -2.40 9.29 4.11
CA ILE A 83 -1.77 10.47 4.69
C ILE A 83 -0.61 10.03 5.57
N GLU A 84 0.58 10.57 5.31
CA GLU A 84 1.75 10.36 6.13
C GLU A 84 1.66 11.18 7.41
N GLY A 85 2.20 10.65 8.52
CA GLY A 85 2.29 11.36 9.79
C GLY A 85 3.17 12.61 9.76
N SER A 86 3.97 12.78 8.71
CA SER A 86 4.74 13.99 8.41
C SER A 86 3.88 15.17 7.90
N GLY A 87 2.63 14.88 7.47
CA GLY A 87 1.73 15.83 6.82
C GLY A 87 1.61 15.67 5.30
N THR A 88 2.35 14.75 4.68
CA THR A 88 2.23 14.47 3.24
C THR A 88 0.91 13.75 2.92
N ILE A 89 0.12 14.30 2.00
CA ILE A 89 -1.09 13.64 1.48
C ILE A 89 -0.75 12.99 0.15
N TYR A 90 -0.83 11.66 0.07
CA TYR A 90 -0.53 10.92 -1.16
C TYR A 90 -1.73 10.77 -2.08
N GLY A 91 -2.95 10.92 -1.56
CA GLY A 91 -4.20 10.78 -2.31
C GLY A 91 -4.97 9.52 -1.93
N MET A 92 -5.76 8.99 -2.86
CA MET A 92 -6.65 7.86 -2.64
C MET A 92 -5.99 6.55 -3.09
N TYR A 93 -5.94 5.56 -2.20
CA TYR A 93 -5.34 4.25 -2.42
C TYR A 93 -6.32 3.13 -2.09
N VAL A 94 -6.21 2.03 -2.81
CA VAL A 94 -6.95 0.79 -2.55
C VAL A 94 -5.95 -0.25 -2.07
N ILE A 95 -6.37 -1.11 -1.14
CA ILE A 95 -5.58 -2.26 -0.72
C ILE A 95 -5.74 -3.35 -1.78
N GLU A 96 -4.72 -3.57 -2.60
CA GLU A 96 -4.74 -4.60 -3.66
C GLU A 96 -4.40 -6.00 -3.15
N GLY A 97 -3.67 -6.10 -2.04
CA GLY A 97 -3.26 -7.39 -1.50
C GLY A 97 -2.64 -7.30 -0.11
N LEU A 98 -2.83 -8.37 0.66
CA LEU A 98 -2.23 -8.57 1.98
C LEU A 98 -1.37 -9.83 1.91
N ASN A 99 -0.10 -9.71 2.28
CA ASN A 99 0.78 -10.86 2.46
C ASN A 99 1.17 -10.95 3.94
N GLN A 100 0.83 -12.07 4.58
CA GLN A 100 1.06 -12.31 6.00
C GLN A 100 1.78 -13.63 6.19
N THR A 101 2.87 -13.61 6.95
CA THR A 101 3.69 -14.80 7.22
C THR A 101 3.60 -15.14 8.70
N LYS A 102 2.82 -16.18 9.01
CA LYS A 102 2.62 -16.64 10.39
C LYS A 102 3.69 -17.66 10.77
N THR A 103 4.31 -17.48 11.94
CA THR A 103 5.39 -18.30 12.46
C THR A 103 5.17 -18.62 13.94
N GLU A 104 5.76 -19.73 14.41
CA GLU A 104 5.67 -20.20 15.80
C GLU A 104 4.22 -20.35 16.31
N PHE A 105 3.60 -21.52 16.17
CA PHE A 105 2.21 -21.72 16.59
C PHE A 105 2.10 -22.24 18.02
N PHE A 106 1.12 -21.74 18.78
CA PHE A 106 0.63 -22.36 20.00
C PHE A 106 -0.04 -23.71 19.69
N ARG A 107 -0.26 -24.52 20.73
CA ARG A 107 -0.85 -25.86 20.60
C ARG A 107 -2.31 -25.82 20.12
N ASP A 108 -2.98 -24.69 20.27
CA ASP A 108 -4.34 -24.40 19.77
C ASP A 108 -4.36 -23.86 18.32
N GLY A 109 -3.19 -23.74 17.68
CA GLY A 109 -3.05 -23.24 16.32
C GLY A 109 -3.01 -21.71 16.20
N MET A 110 -3.07 -20.96 17.31
CA MET A 110 -2.84 -19.51 17.25
C MET A 110 -1.35 -19.22 16.99
N PRO A 111 -1.01 -18.30 16.08
CA PRO A 111 0.38 -17.91 15.89
C PRO A 111 0.88 -17.05 17.05
N ARG A 112 2.12 -17.30 17.47
CA ARG A 112 2.89 -16.52 18.45
C ARG A 112 3.59 -15.34 17.77
N ARG A 113 3.89 -15.44 16.47
CA ARG A 113 4.66 -14.43 15.75
C ARG A 113 4.19 -14.33 14.30
N ASP A 114 3.74 -13.14 13.89
CA ASP A 114 3.22 -12.84 12.55
C ASP A 114 4.02 -11.74 11.82
#